data_AF-A0A1G0R6C2-F1
#
_entry.id   AF-A0A1G0R6C2-F1
#
_cell.length_a   1.000
_cell.length_b   1.000
_cell.length_c   1.000
_cell.angle_alpha   90.00
_cell.angle_beta   90.00
_cell.angle_gamma   90.00
#
_symmetry.space_group_name_H-M   'P 1'
#
loop_
_entity.id
_entity.type
_entity.pdbx_description
1 polymer ?
#
loop_
_entity_poly.entity_id
_entity_poly.type
_entity_poly.pdbx_seq_one_letter_code
_entity_poly.pdbx_strand_id
1 'polypeptide(L)'
;MRELTKIEEILLLAIWKLKDDAYGVKIRQHVSKVIEKDFTYGNLYSALNQLERKEYVMKRFGELTPVRGGRKKVFYSVNEIGLEALKASYKMNEAMWEGITEYALNNNK
;
A
#
# COMPACT_ATOMS: atom_id res chain seq x y z
N MET A 1 8.11 17.69 2.97
CA MET A 1 8.28 16.40 2.26
C MET A 1 7.14 15.50 2.69
N ARG A 2 6.43 14.84 1.77
CA ARG A 2 5.33 13.94 2.13
C ARG A 2 5.91 12.57 2.47
N GLU A 3 6.22 12.36 3.74
CA GLU A 3 6.82 11.11 4.20
C GLU A 3 5.78 9.98 4.23
N LEU A 4 6.16 8.85 3.64
CA LEU A 4 5.43 7.60 3.73
C LEU A 4 6.11 6.72 4.78
N THR A 5 5.31 6.19 5.70
CA THR A 5 5.78 5.03 6.47
C THR A 5 5.95 3.83 5.54
N LYS A 6 6.78 2.84 5.91
CA LYS A 6 6.98 1.64 5.08
C LYS A 6 5.68 0.90 4.77
N ILE A 7 4.74 0.88 5.71
CA ILE A 7 3.41 0.27 5.50
C ILE A 7 2.56 1.08 4.53
N GLU A 8 2.58 2.42 4.63
CA GLU A 8 1.88 3.28 3.66
C GLU A 8 2.43 3.10 2.24
N GLU A 9 3.75 3.03 2.09
CA GLU A 9 4.41 2.75 0.81
C GLU A 9 3.98 1.39 0.23
N ILE A 10 4.04 0.33 1.03
CA ILE A 10 3.62 -1.02 0.60
C ILE A 10 2.15 -1.05 0.21
N LEU A 11 1.28 -0.39 0.96
CA LEU A 11 -0.15 -0.30 0.65
C LEU A 11 -0.43 0.46 -0.64
N LEU A 12 0.21 1.61 -0.84
CA LEU A 12 0.07 2.39 -2.08
C LEU A 12 0.55 1.60 -3.29
N LEU A 13 1.70 0.92 -3.19
CA LEU A 13 2.21 0.03 -4.24
C LEU A 13 1.25 -1.13 -4.51
N ALA A 14 0.68 -1.74 -3.46
CA ALA A 14 -0.30 -2.82 -3.60
C ALA A 14 -1.56 -2.35 -4.33
N ILE A 15 -2.13 -1.20 -3.94
CA ILE A 15 -3.31 -0.59 -4.58
C ILE A 15 -3.01 -0.28 -6.05
N TRP A 16 -1.86 0.36 -6.32
CA TRP A 16 -1.44 0.70 -7.67
C TRP A 16 -1.30 -0.54 -8.57
N LYS A 17 -0.70 -1.61 -8.05
CA LYS A 17 -0.49 -2.87 -8.78
C LYS A 17 -1.79 -3.63 -9.03
N LEU A 18 -2.71 -3.62 -8.06
CA LEU A 18 -3.99 -4.35 -8.14
C LEU A 18 -5.01 -3.65 -9.05
N LYS A 19 -4.87 -2.34 -9.32
CA LYS A 19 -5.76 -1.57 -10.19
C LYS A 19 -7.24 -1.76 -9.80
N ASP A 20 -8.07 -2.26 -10.71
CA ASP A 20 -9.50 -2.48 -10.47
C ASP A 20 -9.81 -3.55 -9.42
N ASP A 21 -8.85 -4.40 -9.08
CA ASP A 21 -8.98 -5.43 -8.03
C ASP A 21 -8.47 -4.96 -6.66
N ALA A 22 -8.19 -3.68 -6.47
CA ALA A 22 -7.71 -3.13 -5.21
C ALA A 22 -8.83 -2.99 -4.16
N TYR A 23 -9.33 -4.12 -3.64
CA TYR A 23 -10.27 -4.17 -2.52
C TYR A 23 -9.65 -4.83 -1.29
N GLY A 24 -10.23 -4.56 -0.11
CA GLY A 24 -9.62 -4.88 1.18
C GLY A 24 -9.02 -6.30 1.29
N VAL A 25 -9.72 -7.33 0.83
CA VAL A 25 -9.21 -8.72 0.85
C VAL A 25 -7.95 -8.88 -0.03
N LYS A 26 -7.96 -8.37 -1.27
CA LYS A 26 -6.81 -8.49 -2.19
C LYS A 26 -5.64 -7.63 -1.74
N ILE A 27 -5.91 -6.42 -1.27
CA ILE A 27 -4.88 -5.52 -0.72
C ILE A 27 -4.19 -6.21 0.46
N ARG A 28 -4.98 -6.73 1.42
CA ARG A 28 -4.45 -7.46 2.58
C ARG A 28 -3.59 -8.65 2.16
N GLN A 29 -4.08 -9.49 1.25
CA GLN A 29 -3.32 -10.64 0.75
C GLN A 29 -1.99 -10.23 0.12
N HIS A 30 -1.99 -9.14 -0.65
CA HIS A 30 -0.77 -8.61 -1.26
C HIS A 30 0.22 -8.11 -0.20
N VAL A 31 -0.25 -7.30 0.75
CA VAL A 31 0.60 -6.77 1.82
C VAL A 31 1.15 -7.89 2.70
N SER A 32 0.32 -8.83 3.14
CA SER A 32 0.76 -9.98 3.93
C SER A 32 1.87 -10.78 3.24
N LYS A 33 1.78 -10.93 1.91
CA LYS A 33 2.81 -11.60 1.11
C LYS A 33 4.12 -10.81 1.10
N VAL A 34 4.06 -9.49 0.93
CA VAL A 34 5.26 -8.63 0.88
C VAL A 34 5.98 -8.57 2.23
N ILE A 35 5.25 -8.54 3.34
CA ILE A 35 5.84 -8.45 4.69
C ILE A 35 6.12 -9.82 5.33
N GLU A 36 5.79 -10.91 4.62
CA GLU A 36 5.92 -12.30 5.07
C GLU A 36 5.24 -12.59 6.43
N LYS A 37 4.16 -11.86 6.74
CA LYS A 37 3.41 -11.94 8.00
C LYS A 37 1.93 -11.64 7.77
N ASP A 38 1.07 -12.13 8.65
CA ASP A 38 -0.36 -11.84 8.52
C ASP A 38 -0.67 -10.37 8.87
N PHE A 39 -1.13 -9.62 7.88
CA PHE A 39 -1.58 -8.25 8.07
C PHE A 39 -3.04 -8.24 8.50
N THR A 40 -3.35 -7.78 9.72
CA THR A 40 -4.71 -7.85 10.25
C THR A 40 -5.66 -6.89 9.54
N TYR A 41 -6.97 -7.20 9.54
CA TYR A 41 -7.98 -6.28 8.97
C TYR A 41 -8.05 -4.95 9.72
N GLY A 42 -7.84 -4.94 11.04
CA GLY A 42 -7.78 -3.70 11.83
C GLY A 42 -6.66 -2.78 11.36
N ASN A 43 -5.45 -3.33 11.17
CA ASN A 43 -4.30 -2.58 10.65
C ASN A 43 -4.54 -2.10 9.23
N LEU A 44 -5.12 -2.95 8.37
CA LEU A 44 -5.49 -2.59 7.01
C LEU A 44 -6.41 -1.36 6.97
N TYR A 45 -7.55 -1.42 7.64
CA TYR A 45 -8.53 -0.33 7.54
C TYR A 45 -8.05 0.93 8.27
N SER A 46 -7.26 0.80 9.35
CA SER A 46 -6.61 1.94 9.99
C SER A 46 -5.66 2.67 9.03
N ALA A 47 -4.80 1.91 8.34
CA ALA A 47 -3.83 2.47 7.40
C ALA A 47 -4.51 3.01 6.12
N LEU A 48 -5.52 2.33 5.57
CA LEU A 48 -6.30 2.84 4.43
C LEU A 48 -7.02 4.14 4.78
N ASN A 49 -7.58 4.26 5.99
CA ASN A 49 -8.17 5.51 6.46
C ASN A 49 -7.12 6.62 6.60
N GLN A 50 -5.88 6.29 6.99
CA GLN A 50 -4.79 7.26 7.05
C GLN A 50 -4.38 7.74 5.65
N LEU A 51 -4.27 6.83 4.68
CA LEU A 51 -4.00 7.17 3.28
C LEU A 51 -5.11 8.03 2.67
N GLU A 52 -6.38 7.76 3.02
CA GLU A 52 -7.51 8.60 2.60
C GLU A 52 -7.43 10.00 3.24
N ARG A 53 -7.14 10.10 4.54
CA ARG A 53 -6.93 11.40 5.23
C ARG A 53 -5.76 12.20 4.66
N LYS A 54 -4.72 11.51 4.18
CA LYS A 54 -3.58 12.12 3.47
C LYS A 54 -3.88 12.43 2.00
N GLU A 55 -5.09 12.12 1.53
CA GLU A 55 -5.53 12.30 0.15
C GLU A 55 -4.67 11.53 -0.85
N TYR A 56 -4.07 10.40 -0.47
CA TYR A 56 -3.25 9.58 -1.38
C TYR A 56 -4.06 8.53 -2.15
N VAL A 57 -5.25 8.23 -1.67
CA VAL A 57 -6.14 7.23 -2.27
C VAL A 57 -7.56 7.76 -2.34
N MET A 58 -8.30 7.29 -3.34
CA MET A 58 -9.74 7.48 -3.45
C MET A 58 -10.43 6.14 -3.22
N LYS A 59 -11.57 6.16 -2.51
CA LYS A 59 -12.44 5.00 -2.34
C LYS A 59 -13.65 5.07 -3.26
N ARG A 60 -14.04 3.92 -3.83
CA ARG A 60 -15.29 3.75 -4.57
C ARG A 60 -16.03 2.52 -4.05
N PHE A 61 -17.35 2.62 -3.95
CA PHE A 61 -18.19 1.49 -3.57
C PHE A 61 -18.56 0.70 -4.82
N GLY A 62 -18.31 -0.61 -4.79
CA GLY A 62 -18.82 -1.53 -5.79
C GLY A 62 -20.31 -1.76 -5.64
N GLU A 63 -20.86 -2.48 -6.62
CA GLU A 63 -22.24 -2.93 -6.58
C GLU A 63 -22.51 -3.83 -5.37
N LEU A 64 -23.78 -3.90 -4.97
CA LEU A 64 -24.22 -4.82 -3.93
C LEU A 64 -24.02 -6.25 -4.43
N THR A 65 -23.07 -6.98 -3.84
CA THR A 65 -22.95 -8.42 -4.09
C THR A 65 -24.09 -9.14 -3.37
N PRO A 66 -24.90 -9.99 -4.03
CA PRO A 66 -26.05 -10.71 -3.43
C PRO A 66 -25.65 -11.84 -2.46
N VAL A 67 -24.53 -11.71 -1.75
CA VAL A 67 -24.04 -12.72 -0.80
C VAL A 67 -24.51 -12.36 0.61
N ARG A 68 -24.96 -13.37 1.37
CA ARG A 68 -25.43 -13.30 2.77
C ARG A 68 -24.53 -12.38 3.62
N GLY A 69 -24.98 -11.15 3.91
CA GLY A 69 -24.27 -10.19 4.77
C GLY A 69 -24.14 -8.76 4.24
N GLY A 70 -24.48 -8.48 2.97
CA GLY A 70 -24.91 -7.16 2.49
C GLY A 70 -23.93 -5.97 2.52
N ARG A 71 -22.64 -6.15 2.83
CA ARG A 71 -21.67 -5.04 2.77
C ARG A 71 -21.12 -4.86 1.36
N LYS A 72 -21.30 -3.65 0.81
CA LYS A 72 -20.71 -3.25 -0.48
C LYS A 72 -19.18 -3.41 -0.42
N LYS A 73 -18.61 -3.99 -1.47
CA LYS A 73 -17.16 -4.07 -1.65
C LYS A 73 -16.60 -2.65 -1.81
N VAL A 74 -15.58 -2.30 -1.06
CA VAL A 74 -14.88 -1.00 -1.21
C VAL A 74 -13.61 -1.23 -2.00
N PHE A 75 -13.45 -0.47 -3.08
CA PHE A 75 -12.26 -0.47 -3.91
C PHE A 75 -11.49 0.83 -3.71
N TYR A 76 -10.18 0.76 -3.85
CA TYR A 76 -9.26 1.88 -3.67
C TYR A 76 -8.49 2.13 -4.96
N SER A 77 -8.12 3.38 -5.21
CA SER A 77 -7.24 3.77 -6.30
C SER A 77 -6.26 4.81 -5.81
N VAL A 78 -5.01 4.76 -6.28
CA VAL A 78 -4.01 5.80 -5.97
C VAL A 78 -4.26 6.99 -6.89
N ASN A 79 -4.31 8.19 -6.34
CA ASN A 79 -4.44 9.42 -7.12
C ASN A 79 -3.07 10.06 -7.39
N GLU A 80 -3.04 11.22 -8.04
CA GLU A 80 -1.81 11.92 -8.40
C GLU A 80 -0.94 12.26 -7.17
N ILE A 81 -1.57 12.75 -6.10
CA ILE A 81 -0.90 13.08 -4.82
C ILE A 81 -0.21 11.84 -4.23
N GLY A 82 -0.88 10.68 -4.24
CA GLY A 82 -0.30 9.42 -3.78
C GLY A 82 0.84 8.92 -4.68
N LEU A 83 0.73 9.12 -6.00
CA LEU A 83 1.80 8.78 -6.95
C LEU A 83 3.04 9.66 -6.77
N GLU A 84 2.86 10.95 -6.49
CA GLU A 84 3.98 11.84 -6.13
C GLU A 84 4.69 11.41 -4.85
N ALA A 85 3.91 11.01 -3.83
CA ALA A 85 4.47 10.50 -2.58
C ALA A 85 5.28 9.21 -2.81
N LEU A 86 4.79 8.30 -3.66
CA LEU A 86 5.54 7.11 -4.07
C LEU A 86 6.84 7.45 -4.82
N LYS A 87 6.79 8.40 -5.76
CA LYS A 87 7.99 8.84 -6.49
C LYS A 87 9.04 9.45 -5.55
N ALA A 88 8.61 10.24 -4.57
CA ALA A 88 9.50 10.81 -3.56
C ALA A 88 10.12 9.73 -2.66
N SER A 89 9.29 8.77 -2.21
CA SER A 89 9.74 7.62 -1.41
C SER A 89 10.74 6.75 -2.16
N TYR A 90 10.49 6.49 -3.45
CA TYR A 90 11.41 5.75 -4.32
C TYR A 90 12.78 6.43 -4.40
N LYS A 91 12.84 7.73 -4.71
CA LYS A 91 14.10 8.48 -4.78
C LYS A 91 14.84 8.50 -3.44
N MET A 92 14.11 8.63 -2.34
CA MET A 92 14.71 8.59 -1.01
C MET A 92 15.30 7.21 -0.71
N ASN A 93 14.58 6.14 -1.04
CA ASN A 93 15.09 4.77 -0.87
C ASN A 93 16.35 4.55 -1.73
N GLU A 94 16.38 4.99 -2.99
CA GLU A 94 17.59 4.89 -3.83
C GLU A 94 18.78 5.58 -3.18
N ALA A 95 18.62 6.84 -2.74
CA ALA A 95 19.69 7.59 -2.08
C ALA A 95 20.13 6.96 -0.74
N MET A 96 19.19 6.38 0.03
CA MET A 96 19.52 5.70 1.29
C MET A 96 20.32 4.42 1.09
N TRP A 97 20.04 3.68 0.02
CA TRP A 97 20.71 2.40 -0.28
C TRP A 97 21.98 2.54 -1.12
N GLU A 98 22.18 3.71 -1.73
CA GLU A 98 23.39 4.03 -2.49
C GLU A 98 24.65 3.76 -1.66
N GLY A 99 25.57 2.96 -2.20
CA GLY A 99 26.80 2.55 -1.52
C GLY A 99 26.63 1.53 -0.38
N ILE A 100 25.42 1.32 0.16
CA ILE A 100 25.16 0.31 1.20
C ILE A 100 24.95 -1.08 0.60
N THR A 101 24.22 -1.19 -0.51
CA THR A 101 23.84 -2.51 -1.08
C THR A 101 25.05 -3.37 -1.43
N GLU A 102 26.13 -2.76 -1.93
CA GLU A 102 27.38 -3.48 -2.21
C GLU A 102 28.10 -3.92 -0.93
N TYR A 103 28.11 -3.07 0.11
CA TYR A 103 28.72 -3.39 1.41
C TYR A 103 27.93 -4.46 2.18
N ALA A 104 26.60 -4.37 2.20
CA ALA A 104 25.73 -5.23 2.99
C ALA A 104 25.55 -6.62 2.38
N LEU A 105 25.63 -6.77 1.05
CA LEU A 105 25.51 -8.06 0.36
C LEU A 105 26.86 -8.78 0.15
N ASN A 106 27.98 -8.07 0.21
CA ASN A 106 29.31 -8.66 0.08
C ASN A 106 29.99 -8.98 1.43
N ASN A 107 29.48 -8.44 2.55
CA ASN A 107 29.97 -8.79 3.89
C ASN A 107 29.29 -10.04 4.45
N ASN A 108 29.49 -11.18 3.79
CA ASN A 108 29.45 -12.47 4.47
C ASN A 108 30.79 -12.62 5.23
N LYS A 109 30.82 -12.19 6.48
CA LYS A 109 31.70 -12.80 7.49
C LYS A 109 30.96 -13.95 8.14
#